data_AF-A0A0Q8IUM1-F1
#
_entry.id   AF-A0A0Q8IUM1-F1
#
_cell.length_a   1.000
_cell.length_b   1.000
_cell.length_c   1.000
_cell.angle_alpha   90.00
_cell.angle_beta   90.00
_cell.angle_gamma   90.00
#
_symmetry.space_group_name_H-M   'P 1'
#
loop_
_entity.id
_entity.type
_entity.pdbx_description
1 polymer ?
#
loop_
_entity_poly.entity_id
_entity_poly.type
_entity_poly.pdbx_seq_one_letter_code
_entity_poly.pdbx_strand_id
1 'polypeptide(L)'
;MSTSAASSPSAAAHTGAGTSAEWPLRFERHRFGAYCFDTYGCRIVYHGFPHGKPDETKLSASTESFGADYRSLMKAGHIDIVNFPPPAEVSWRSKDQSEHSARIDIGEIFKDRLVRHEVAREDIAPGISIGDPEIILEVDDRTINVYMRTFIPLKAPRDPGNANSDYRADLIQVFSQTY
;
A
#
# COMPACT_ATOMS: atom_id res chain seq x y z
N MET A 1 -32.24 45.51 23.39
CA MET A 1 -31.03 45.16 22.63
C MET A 1 -30.26 44.13 23.44
N SER A 2 -30.32 42.86 23.06
CA SER A 2 -29.53 41.79 23.69
C SER A 2 -29.02 40.87 22.58
N THR A 3 -27.83 41.18 22.08
CA THR A 3 -27.08 40.32 21.16
C THR A 3 -26.37 39.24 21.98
N SER A 4 -26.84 38.01 21.89
CA SER A 4 -26.08 36.84 22.36
C SER A 4 -24.97 36.54 21.36
N ALA A 5 -23.72 36.57 21.82
CA ALA A 5 -22.56 36.19 21.02
C ALA A 5 -22.54 34.67 20.85
N ALA A 6 -22.64 34.20 19.60
CA ALA A 6 -22.41 32.82 19.26
C ALA A 6 -20.91 32.50 19.40
N SER A 7 -20.59 31.64 20.37
CA SER A 7 -19.25 31.06 20.49
C SER A 7 -19.05 30.08 19.33
N SER A 8 -18.07 30.37 18.48
CA SER A 8 -17.67 29.47 17.39
C SER A 8 -17.03 28.20 17.98
N PRO A 9 -17.37 27.00 17.53
CA PRO A 9 -16.61 25.82 17.92
C PRO A 9 -15.24 25.87 17.23
N SER A 10 -14.20 25.87 18.06
CA SER A 10 -12.81 25.72 17.67
C SER A 10 -12.63 24.50 16.76
N ALA A 11 -11.85 24.68 15.70
CA ALA A 11 -11.45 23.64 14.76
C ALA A 11 -10.99 22.39 15.52
N ALA A 12 -11.69 21.27 15.29
CA ALA A 12 -11.26 19.97 15.75
C ALA A 12 -9.93 19.65 15.07
N ALA A 13 -8.85 19.63 15.86
CA ALA A 13 -7.61 18.99 15.49
C ALA A 13 -7.97 17.58 14.99
N HIS A 14 -7.66 17.30 13.73
CA HIS A 14 -7.69 15.95 13.21
C HIS A 14 -6.59 15.19 13.94
N THR A 15 -6.95 14.57 15.07
CA THR A 15 -6.17 13.50 15.66
C THR A 15 -6.21 12.35 14.66
N GLY A 16 -5.25 12.36 13.72
CA GLY A 16 -4.89 11.16 12.99
C GLY A 16 -4.65 10.09 14.06
N ALA A 17 -5.46 9.04 14.04
CA ALA A 17 -5.29 7.85 14.86
C ALA A 17 -4.03 7.14 14.36
N GLY A 18 -2.91 7.74 14.73
CA GLY A 18 -1.58 7.33 14.44
C GLY A 18 -1.08 6.58 15.64
N THR A 19 -0.96 5.27 15.51
CA THR A 19 -0.53 4.38 16.58
C THR A 19 0.75 4.92 17.23
N SER A 20 0.62 5.44 18.45
CA SER A 20 1.73 5.53 19.41
C SER A 20 2.37 4.15 19.41
N ALA A 21 3.65 4.02 19.05
CA ALA A 21 4.29 2.75 18.73
C ALA A 21 4.35 1.76 19.92
N GLU A 22 3.20 1.16 20.26
CA GLU A 22 3.10 -0.09 20.98
C GLU A 22 3.69 -1.15 20.07
N TRP A 23 4.73 -1.82 20.56
CA TRP A 23 5.39 -2.88 19.81
C TRP A 23 4.61 -4.19 20.00
N PRO A 24 4.38 -4.99 18.93
CA PRO A 24 4.81 -4.78 17.55
C PRO A 24 3.97 -3.74 16.80
N LEU A 25 4.55 -3.11 15.76
CA LEU A 25 3.84 -2.13 14.93
C LEU A 25 2.62 -2.76 14.25
N ARG A 26 1.46 -2.17 14.47
CA ARG A 26 0.17 -2.61 13.94
C ARG A 26 -0.50 -1.51 13.14
N PHE A 27 -1.37 -1.92 12.23
CA PHE A 27 -2.20 -1.01 11.45
C PHE A 27 -3.67 -1.45 11.45
N GLU A 28 -4.56 -0.47 11.41
CA GLU A 28 -6.01 -0.68 11.28
C GLU A 28 -6.55 -0.16 9.95
N ARG A 29 -5.77 0.70 9.29
CA ARG A 29 -6.06 1.34 8.03
C ARG A 29 -4.91 1.14 7.08
N HIS A 30 -5.20 1.11 5.80
CA HIS A 30 -4.18 1.01 4.76
C HIS A 30 -4.58 1.81 3.52
N ARG A 31 -3.58 2.03 2.67
CA ARG A 31 -3.75 2.53 1.31
C ARG A 31 -3.61 1.35 0.35
N PHE A 32 -4.29 1.39 -0.79
CA PHE A 32 -4.17 0.37 -1.83
C PHE A 32 -3.73 0.94 -3.18
N GLY A 33 -2.85 0.20 -3.85
CA GLY A 33 -2.43 0.44 -5.24
C GLY A 33 -2.40 -0.87 -6.00
N ALA A 34 -2.66 -0.81 -7.31
CA ALA A 34 -2.62 -2.01 -8.14
C ALA A 34 -2.04 -1.73 -9.52
N TYR A 35 -1.20 -2.65 -9.99
CA TYR A 35 -0.41 -2.50 -11.21
C TYR A 35 -0.46 -3.79 -12.03
N CYS A 36 -0.51 -3.65 -13.36
CA CYS A 36 -0.52 -4.79 -14.27
C CYS A 36 0.57 -4.64 -15.32
N PHE A 37 1.47 -5.62 -15.39
CA PHE A 37 2.57 -5.73 -16.32
C PHE A 37 2.43 -6.99 -17.14
N ASP A 38 2.83 -6.94 -18.41
CA ASP A 38 2.78 -8.11 -19.29
C ASP A 38 1.41 -8.82 -19.34
N THR A 39 0.32 -8.05 -19.28
CA THR A 39 -1.06 -8.58 -19.32
C THR A 39 -1.89 -7.92 -20.40
N TYR A 40 -2.96 -8.59 -20.83
CA TYR A 40 -4.08 -7.97 -21.53
C TYR A 40 -5.29 -7.91 -20.59
N GLY A 41 -6.12 -6.87 -20.72
CA GLY A 41 -7.43 -6.80 -20.08
C GLY A 41 -7.39 -6.93 -18.55
N CYS A 42 -6.34 -6.45 -17.90
CA CYS A 42 -6.15 -6.64 -16.47
C CYS A 42 -7.07 -5.70 -15.67
N ARG A 43 -8.01 -6.29 -14.95
CA ARG A 43 -8.94 -5.63 -14.04
C ARG A 43 -8.72 -6.13 -12.63
N ILE A 44 -8.50 -5.18 -11.71
CA ILE A 44 -8.38 -5.45 -10.28
C ILE A 44 -9.43 -4.59 -9.59
N VAL A 45 -10.29 -5.17 -8.76
CA VAL A 45 -11.26 -4.41 -7.95
C VAL A 45 -11.01 -4.71 -6.49
N TYR A 46 -10.78 -3.67 -5.69
CA TYR A 46 -10.63 -3.82 -4.24
C TYR A 46 -11.35 -2.68 -3.53
N HIS A 47 -12.11 -3.03 -2.49
CA HIS A 47 -12.97 -2.09 -1.77
C HIS A 47 -13.90 -1.28 -2.70
N GLY A 48 -14.43 -1.94 -3.74
CA GLY A 48 -15.31 -1.32 -4.74
C GLY A 48 -14.60 -0.38 -5.73
N PHE A 49 -13.29 -0.15 -5.59
CA PHE A 49 -12.53 0.73 -6.47
C PHE A 49 -11.80 -0.06 -7.55
N PRO A 50 -11.96 0.29 -8.84
CA PRO A 50 -11.26 -0.38 -9.93
C PRO A 50 -9.83 0.13 -10.11
N HIS A 51 -8.93 -0.79 -10.41
CA HIS A 51 -7.53 -0.60 -10.75
C HIS A 51 -7.19 -1.43 -12.01
N GLY A 52 -5.98 -1.22 -12.55
CA GLY A 52 -5.45 -1.99 -13.67
C GLY A 52 -5.56 -1.30 -15.03
N LYS A 53 -5.42 -2.09 -16.11
CA LYS A 53 -5.51 -1.65 -17.50
C LYS A 53 -6.46 -2.56 -18.27
N PRO A 54 -7.73 -2.14 -18.50
CA PRO A 54 -8.75 -2.98 -19.10
C PRO A 54 -8.63 -3.15 -20.62
N ASP A 55 -7.54 -2.70 -21.24
CA ASP A 55 -7.34 -2.86 -22.69
C ASP A 55 -7.02 -4.33 -23.01
N GLU A 56 -7.96 -5.01 -23.65
CA GLU A 56 -7.86 -6.42 -24.03
C GLU A 56 -7.07 -6.65 -25.32
N THR A 57 -6.78 -5.59 -26.08
CA THR A 57 -6.16 -5.67 -27.41
C THR A 57 -4.67 -5.39 -27.38
N LYS A 58 -4.20 -4.65 -26.37
CA LYS A 58 -2.81 -4.23 -26.23
C LYS A 58 -2.19 -4.82 -24.97
N LEU A 59 -1.04 -5.46 -25.13
CA LEU A 59 -0.23 -5.92 -24.00
C LEU A 59 0.22 -4.71 -23.17
N SER A 60 0.05 -4.78 -21.85
CA SER A 60 0.59 -3.78 -20.95
C SER A 60 2.12 -3.80 -20.97
N ALA A 61 2.74 -2.69 -20.56
CA ALA A 61 4.19 -2.60 -20.54
C ALA A 61 4.80 -3.66 -19.61
N SER A 62 5.94 -4.24 -19.99
CA SER A 62 6.67 -5.19 -19.16
C SER A 62 7.41 -4.46 -18.03
N THR A 63 7.75 -5.17 -16.96
CA THR A 63 8.53 -4.59 -15.86
C THR A 63 9.92 -4.13 -16.31
N GLU A 64 10.55 -4.83 -17.26
CA GLU A 64 11.87 -4.48 -17.80
C GLU A 64 11.87 -3.12 -18.50
N SER A 65 10.74 -2.72 -19.11
CA SER A 65 10.62 -1.43 -19.77
C SER A 65 10.74 -0.22 -18.83
N PHE A 66 10.58 -0.45 -17.52
CA PHE A 66 10.71 0.56 -16.47
C PHE A 66 12.06 0.50 -15.72
N GLY A 67 12.90 -0.49 -16.03
CA GLY A 67 14.20 -0.71 -15.39
C GLY A 67 14.13 -1.41 -14.03
N ALA A 68 15.30 -1.67 -13.44
CA ALA A 68 15.42 -2.48 -12.22
C ALA A 68 14.65 -1.92 -11.01
N ASP A 69 14.50 -0.60 -10.93
CA ASP A 69 13.86 0.10 -9.80
C ASP A 69 12.37 0.39 -10.01
N TYR A 70 11.71 -0.24 -11.00
CA TYR A 70 10.30 0.05 -11.33
C TYR A 70 9.36 -0.02 -10.13
N ARG A 71 9.65 -0.91 -9.16
CA ARG A 71 8.89 -1.05 -7.92
C ARG A 71 8.84 0.22 -7.06
N SER A 72 9.85 1.08 -7.17
CA SER A 72 9.88 2.39 -6.49
C SER A 72 8.80 3.36 -7.02
N LEU A 73 8.35 3.15 -8.27
CA LEU A 73 7.33 3.94 -8.94
C LEU A 73 5.91 3.51 -8.58
N MET A 74 5.74 2.26 -8.10
CA MET A 74 4.44 1.78 -7.64
C MET A 74 4.06 2.47 -6.32
N LYS A 75 2.85 3.03 -6.23
CA LYS A 75 2.32 3.81 -5.10
C LYS A 75 0.84 3.45 -4.86
N ALA A 76 0.41 3.54 -3.60
CA ALA A 76 -0.97 3.31 -3.22
C ALA A 76 -1.78 4.63 -3.18
N GLY A 77 -2.60 4.85 -4.22
CA GLY A 77 -3.42 6.06 -4.38
C GLY A 77 -4.81 5.99 -3.72
N HIS A 78 -5.34 4.79 -3.48
CA HIS A 78 -6.64 4.61 -2.83
C HIS A 78 -6.44 4.64 -1.30
N ILE A 79 -6.95 5.67 -0.65
CA ILE A 79 -6.66 5.98 0.76
C ILE A 79 -7.81 5.60 1.71
N ASP A 80 -7.57 5.69 3.02
CA ASP A 80 -8.57 5.57 4.09
C ASP A 80 -9.34 4.23 4.11
N ILE A 81 -8.72 3.14 3.66
CA ILE A 81 -9.33 1.81 3.71
C ILE A 81 -9.19 1.26 5.13
N VAL A 82 -10.31 1.17 5.85
CA VAL A 82 -10.38 0.67 7.23
C VAL A 82 -10.55 -0.85 7.24
N ASN A 83 -9.87 -1.53 8.16
CA ASN A 83 -9.83 -2.99 8.29
C ASN A 83 -9.42 -3.67 6.98
N PHE A 84 -10.04 -4.81 6.68
CA PHE A 84 -9.87 -5.58 5.45
C PHE A 84 -11.25 -5.80 4.82
N PRO A 85 -11.56 -5.08 3.74
CA PRO A 85 -12.70 -5.37 2.87
C PRO A 85 -12.66 -6.80 2.31
N PRO A 86 -13.72 -7.24 1.61
CA PRO A 86 -13.69 -8.48 0.85
C PRO A 86 -12.47 -8.57 -0.10
N PRO A 87 -12.05 -9.80 -0.46
CA PRO A 87 -10.87 -10.03 -1.29
C PRO A 87 -10.82 -9.16 -2.55
N ALA A 88 -9.61 -8.79 -2.97
CA ALA A 88 -9.42 -8.14 -4.26
C ALA A 88 -9.78 -9.13 -5.38
N GLU A 89 -10.67 -8.72 -6.27
CA GLU A 89 -11.09 -9.51 -7.43
C GLU A 89 -10.19 -9.15 -8.61
N VAL A 90 -9.51 -10.15 -9.17
CA VAL A 90 -8.52 -9.97 -10.23
C VAL A 90 -8.93 -10.83 -11.43
N SER A 91 -8.96 -10.23 -12.61
CA SER A 91 -9.16 -10.93 -13.89
C SER A 91 -8.21 -10.35 -14.93
N TRP A 92 -7.52 -11.19 -15.69
CA TRP A 92 -6.55 -10.75 -16.68
C TRP A 92 -6.28 -11.87 -17.69
N ARG A 93 -5.53 -11.52 -18.73
CA ARG A 93 -4.95 -12.47 -19.66
C ARG A 93 -3.43 -12.38 -19.62
N SER A 94 -2.74 -13.52 -19.53
CA SER A 94 -1.27 -13.60 -19.57
C SER A 94 -0.72 -13.22 -20.95
N LYS A 95 0.60 -13.10 -21.10
CA LYS A 95 1.28 -12.80 -22.37
C LYS A 95 0.90 -13.76 -23.49
N ASP A 96 0.71 -15.03 -23.13
CA ASP A 96 0.28 -16.09 -24.05
C ASP A 96 -1.23 -16.15 -24.28
N GLN A 97 -1.96 -15.14 -23.79
CA GLN A 97 -3.39 -14.98 -23.92
C GLN A 97 -4.24 -16.05 -23.21
N SER A 98 -3.68 -16.76 -22.23
CA SER A 98 -4.49 -17.57 -21.31
C SER A 98 -5.31 -16.68 -20.38
N GLU A 99 -6.59 -16.99 -20.20
CA GLU A 99 -7.48 -16.26 -19.28
C GLU A 99 -7.29 -16.72 -17.84
N HIS A 100 -7.23 -15.76 -16.91
CA HIS A 100 -7.03 -15.99 -15.49
C HIS A 100 -8.03 -15.20 -14.66
N SER A 101 -8.38 -15.76 -13.50
CA SER A 101 -9.09 -15.02 -12.45
C SER A 101 -8.65 -15.50 -11.07
N ALA A 102 -8.59 -14.59 -10.12
CA ALA A 102 -8.18 -14.86 -8.75
C ALA A 102 -8.91 -13.95 -7.76
N ARG A 103 -9.02 -14.42 -6.53
CA ARG A 103 -9.46 -13.64 -5.37
C ARG A 103 -8.31 -13.58 -4.38
N ILE A 104 -7.78 -12.40 -4.12
CA ILE A 104 -6.64 -12.19 -3.22
C ILE A 104 -7.15 -11.60 -1.91
N ASP A 105 -7.18 -12.43 -0.86
CA ASP A 105 -7.64 -12.02 0.46
C ASP A 105 -6.53 -11.29 1.21
N ILE A 106 -6.57 -9.94 1.14
CA ILE A 106 -5.65 -9.07 1.87
C ILE A 106 -5.79 -9.24 3.38
N GLY A 107 -6.99 -9.55 3.86
CA GLY A 107 -7.26 -9.80 5.28
C GLY A 107 -6.60 -11.07 5.79
N GLU A 108 -6.56 -12.14 4.99
CA GLU A 108 -5.84 -13.37 5.35
C GLU A 108 -4.32 -13.16 5.34
N ILE A 109 -3.77 -12.45 4.32
CA ILE A 109 -2.34 -12.13 4.24
C ILE A 109 -1.88 -11.35 5.48
N PHE A 110 -2.70 -10.42 5.96
CA PHE A 110 -2.41 -9.57 7.11
C PHE A 110 -3.32 -9.84 8.31
N LYS A 111 -3.70 -11.10 8.55
CA LYS A 111 -4.60 -11.45 9.67
C LYS A 111 -4.06 -11.05 11.05
N ASP A 112 -2.74 -10.96 11.16
CA ASP A 112 -2.03 -10.51 12.37
C ASP A 112 -1.94 -9.00 12.50
N ARG A 113 -2.36 -8.23 11.49
CA ARG A 113 -2.32 -6.76 11.41
C ARG A 113 -0.93 -6.15 11.62
N LEU A 114 0.15 -6.92 11.43
CA LEU A 114 1.50 -6.40 11.66
C LEU A 114 2.00 -5.60 10.46
N VAL A 115 2.66 -4.48 10.71
CA VAL A 115 3.43 -3.79 9.69
C VAL A 115 4.67 -4.64 9.35
N ARG A 116 4.90 -4.90 8.06
CA ARG A 116 6.07 -5.66 7.57
C ARG A 116 7.21 -4.70 7.26
N HIS A 117 8.32 -4.83 7.97
CA HIS A 117 9.50 -3.98 7.83
C HIS A 117 10.75 -4.64 8.39
N GLU A 118 11.91 -4.07 8.09
CA GLU A 118 13.23 -4.57 8.53
C GLU A 118 13.92 -3.67 9.57
N VAL A 119 13.26 -2.58 9.99
CA VAL A 119 13.82 -1.65 11.00
C VAL A 119 13.87 -2.28 12.38
N ALA A 120 15.02 -2.23 13.05
CA ALA A 120 15.16 -2.65 14.44
C ALA A 120 14.38 -1.72 15.37
N ARG A 121 13.77 -2.26 16.43
CA ARG A 121 12.91 -1.50 17.35
C ARG A 121 13.65 -0.31 17.96
N GLU A 122 14.90 -0.52 18.32
CA GLU A 122 15.81 0.47 18.90
C GLU A 122 16.15 1.61 17.96
N ASP A 123 15.95 1.47 16.66
CA ASP A 123 16.24 2.52 15.66
C ASP A 123 15.02 3.38 15.33
N ILE A 124 13.82 2.96 15.73
CA ILE A 124 12.57 3.68 15.47
C ILE A 124 12.46 4.90 16.38
N ALA A 125 12.08 6.05 15.80
CA ALA A 125 11.87 7.27 16.58
C ALA A 125 10.74 7.10 17.62
N PRO A 126 10.97 7.43 18.91
CA PRO A 126 9.97 7.26 19.95
C PRO A 126 8.83 8.28 19.82
N GLY A 127 7.61 7.88 20.21
CA GLY A 127 6.46 8.80 20.29
C GLY A 127 5.92 9.28 18.93
N ILE A 128 6.37 8.69 17.82
CA ILE A 128 5.88 9.04 16.49
C ILE A 128 4.80 8.04 16.06
N SER A 129 3.73 8.60 15.50
CA SER A 129 2.70 7.84 14.78
C SER A 129 3.28 7.25 13.50
N ILE A 130 3.14 5.94 13.31
CA ILE A 130 3.37 5.31 12.01
C ILE A 130 2.16 5.58 11.11
N GLY A 131 2.39 6.15 9.92
CA GLY A 131 1.33 6.39 8.95
C GLY A 131 0.75 5.10 8.37
N ASP A 132 -0.37 5.21 7.65
CA ASP A 132 -1.02 4.06 7.03
C ASP A 132 -0.07 3.36 6.04
N PRO A 133 0.13 2.03 6.15
CA PRO A 133 0.90 1.28 5.16
C PRO A 133 0.25 1.35 3.77
N GLU A 134 1.10 1.34 2.76
CA GLU A 134 0.73 1.08 1.38
C GLU A 134 0.73 -0.43 1.12
N ILE A 135 -0.41 -0.97 0.71
CA ILE A 135 -0.53 -2.33 0.17
C ILE A 135 -0.60 -2.23 -1.35
N ILE A 136 0.27 -2.96 -2.05
CA ILE A 136 0.38 -2.92 -3.50
C ILE A 136 0.17 -4.32 -4.06
N LEU A 137 -0.82 -4.48 -4.94
CA LEU A 137 -1.05 -5.70 -5.71
C LEU A 137 -0.49 -5.53 -7.12
N GLU A 138 0.42 -6.41 -7.51
CA GLU A 138 1.02 -6.46 -8.83
C GLU A 138 0.55 -7.73 -9.54
N VAL A 139 0.10 -7.60 -10.77
CA VAL A 139 -0.07 -8.71 -11.70
C VAL A 139 1.04 -8.58 -12.75
N ASP A 140 1.90 -9.58 -12.84
CA ASP A 140 2.99 -9.64 -13.81
C ASP A 140 2.92 -10.97 -14.58
N ASP A 141 2.43 -10.91 -15.82
CA ASP A 141 2.10 -12.07 -16.65
C ASP A 141 1.16 -13.08 -15.95
N ARG A 142 1.73 -14.11 -15.31
CA ARG A 142 1.01 -15.18 -14.59
C ARG A 142 1.12 -15.08 -13.08
N THR A 143 1.92 -14.15 -12.58
CA THR A 143 2.23 -14.04 -11.17
C THR A 143 1.49 -12.86 -10.56
N ILE A 144 0.79 -13.11 -9.45
CA ILE A 144 0.29 -12.06 -8.58
C ILE A 144 1.25 -11.93 -7.40
N ASN A 145 1.74 -10.72 -7.17
CA ASN A 145 2.52 -10.36 -6.00
C ASN A 145 1.75 -9.35 -5.14
N VAL A 146 1.87 -9.47 -3.82
CA VAL A 146 1.42 -8.42 -2.89
C VAL A 146 2.60 -7.94 -2.09
N TYR A 147 2.71 -6.62 -1.98
CA TYR A 147 3.75 -5.94 -1.24
C TYR A 147 3.15 -5.04 -0.18
N MET A 148 3.93 -4.77 0.87
CA MET A 148 3.68 -3.71 1.84
C MET A 148 4.84 -2.71 1.80
N ARG A 149 4.51 -1.42 1.89
CA ARG A 149 5.48 -0.36 2.17
C ARG A 149 4.95 0.56 3.25
N THR A 150 5.79 0.88 4.21
CA THR A 150 5.42 1.77 5.32
C THR A 150 6.54 2.76 5.59
N PHE A 151 6.17 4.03 5.78
CA PHE A 151 7.10 5.04 6.23
C PHE A 151 7.41 4.82 7.72
N ILE A 152 8.66 4.44 8.02
CA ILE A 152 9.14 4.21 9.38
C ILE A 152 10.20 5.27 9.71
N PRO A 153 9.87 6.24 10.58
CA PRO A 153 10.82 7.24 11.04
C PRO A 153 11.92 6.60 11.90
N LEU A 154 13.15 7.02 11.67
CA LEU A 154 14.34 6.59 12.37
C LEU A 154 14.79 7.66 13.38
N LYS A 155 15.50 7.23 14.42
CA LYS A 155 16.10 8.15 15.41
C LYS A 155 17.20 9.03 14.84
N ALA A 156 17.84 8.58 13.76
CA ALA A 156 18.93 9.29 13.10
C ALA A 156 18.88 9.08 11.58
N PRO A 157 19.38 10.03 10.78
CA PRO A 157 19.53 9.87 9.34
C PRO A 157 20.43 8.69 8.98
N ARG A 158 20.05 7.90 7.96
CA ARG A 158 20.86 6.80 7.42
C ARG A 158 22.10 7.30 6.67
N ASP A 159 21.95 8.44 6.02
CA ASP A 159 23.00 9.17 5.33
C ASP A 159 23.27 10.46 6.13
N PRO A 160 24.43 10.59 6.81
CA PRO A 160 24.79 11.79 7.55
C PRO A 160 24.83 13.06 6.70
N GLY A 161 25.03 12.95 5.39
CA GLY A 161 25.02 14.07 4.44
C GLY A 161 23.61 14.50 4.02
N ASN A 162 22.58 13.73 4.36
CA ASN A 162 21.20 13.98 3.99
C ASN A 162 20.27 13.85 5.20
N ALA A 163 19.90 14.99 5.79
CA ALA A 163 19.00 15.05 6.93
C ALA A 163 17.61 14.42 6.66
N ASN A 164 17.18 14.33 5.39
CA ASN A 164 15.90 13.71 5.01
C ASN A 164 16.01 12.19 4.82
N SER A 165 17.09 11.56 5.28
CA SER A 165 17.29 10.10 5.23
C SER A 165 16.94 9.42 6.56
N ASP A 166 16.22 10.12 7.43
CA ASP A 166 15.74 9.71 8.75
C ASP A 166 14.49 8.81 8.69
N TYR A 167 14.34 8.03 7.62
CA TYR A 167 13.26 7.06 7.48
C TYR A 167 13.64 5.84 6.65
N ARG A 168 12.84 4.78 6.78
CA ARG A 168 12.78 3.64 5.86
C ARG A 168 11.39 3.57 5.24
N ALA A 169 11.32 3.17 3.98
CA ALA A 169 10.08 2.96 3.25
C ALA A 169 10.29 1.86 2.20
N ASP A 170 10.83 0.73 2.65
CA ASP A 170 11.12 -0.40 1.75
C ASP A 170 9.82 -1.07 1.30
N LEU A 171 9.86 -1.67 0.11
CA LEU A 171 8.76 -2.45 -0.41
C LEU A 171 9.01 -3.93 -0.11
N ILE A 172 8.28 -4.48 0.86
CA ILE A 172 8.42 -5.86 1.32
C ILE A 172 7.38 -6.75 0.63
N GLN A 173 7.81 -7.78 -0.08
CA GLN A 173 6.90 -8.77 -0.66
C GLN A 173 6.34 -9.68 0.44
N VAL A 174 5.03 -9.79 0.52
CA VAL A 174 4.32 -10.55 1.56
C VAL A 174 3.58 -11.76 1.02
N PHE A 175 3.33 -11.78 -0.29
CA PHE A 175 2.62 -12.85 -0.98
C PHE A 175 3.10 -12.91 -2.43
N SER A 176 3.16 -14.13 -2.98
CA SER A 176 3.38 -14.37 -4.40
C SER A 176 2.75 -15.69 -4.80
N GLN A 177 2.02 -15.70 -5.91
CA GLN A 177 1.41 -16.89 -6.48
C GLN A 177 1.42 -16.81 -8.01
N THR A 178 1.74 -17.93 -8.66
CA THR A 178 1.69 -18.07 -10.13
C THR A 178 0.51 -18.95 -10.53
N TYR A 179 -0.13 -18.60 -11.65
CA TYR A 179 -1.35 -19.22 -12.19
C TYR A 179 -1.11 -19.85 -13.57
#